data_AF-A0A285D6X7-F1
#
_entry.id   AF-A0A285D6X7-F1
#
_cell.length_a   1.000
_cell.length_b   1.000
_cell.length_c   1.000
_cell.angle_alpha   90.00
_cell.angle_beta   90.00
_cell.angle_gamma   90.00
#
_symmetry.space_group_name_H-M   'P 1'
#
loop_
_entity.id
_entity.type
_entity.pdbx_description
1 polymer ?
#
loop_
_entity_poly.entity_id
_entity_poly.type
_entity_poly.pdbx_seq_one_letter_code
_entity_poly.pdbx_strand_id
1 'polypeptide(L)'
;MKSFLPLFILLCLIAGCSSQILTTESSSTLEQQTPLKSVEDFVKKSAYIVEAEYEDKSLFSGDSQFEYKFSVKNQYKGEITDDYFYTLGYENEFVPETSYILFLESYESSLYPHILYINQVQGYNLTLGESLDQAPIFRGLSPEEIKELIENSSPLSFHGTEPKIPDYAESPKALIENSDVIVMLEIVSEEPHNKYVSYARAKRLQSYKGKLDKGPYLLPSSIEAGQKVIAFFNKNGDQFNLSTRKDSVYFENAAGWDEILSLLNN
;
A
#
# COMPACT_ATOMS: atom_id res chain seq x y z
N MET A 1 37.79 -68.85 -25.66
CA MET A 1 36.71 -68.29 -24.82
C MET A 1 37.07 -66.87 -24.43
N LYS A 2 36.35 -65.87 -24.95
CA LYS A 2 36.00 -64.62 -24.26
C LYS A 2 35.00 -63.89 -25.14
N SER A 3 33.81 -63.78 -24.60
CA SER A 3 32.54 -63.50 -25.26
C SER A 3 32.13 -62.07 -24.90
N PHE A 4 31.64 -61.37 -25.93
CA PHE A 4 30.58 -60.37 -25.91
C PHE A 4 30.58 -59.26 -24.84
N LEU A 5 30.89 -58.07 -25.33
CA LEU A 5 30.31 -56.80 -24.90
C LEU A 5 28.80 -56.81 -25.22
N PRO A 6 27.95 -56.25 -24.35
CA PRO A 6 27.06 -55.23 -24.85
C PRO A 6 27.08 -53.97 -23.98
N LEU A 7 27.31 -52.90 -24.73
CA LEU A 7 27.13 -51.50 -24.45
C LEU A 7 25.68 -51.22 -24.00
N PHE A 8 25.47 -50.88 -22.73
CA PHE A 8 24.19 -50.35 -22.23
C PHE A 8 24.31 -48.83 -22.14
N ILE A 9 23.86 -48.14 -23.20
CA ILE A 9 23.64 -46.69 -23.22
C ILE A 9 22.34 -46.44 -22.46
N LEU A 10 22.45 -45.97 -21.21
CA LEU A 10 21.31 -45.48 -20.45
C LEU A 10 21.15 -43.98 -20.76
N LEU A 11 20.28 -43.71 -21.73
CA LEU A 11 19.83 -42.39 -22.15
C LEU A 11 18.76 -41.91 -21.14
N CYS A 12 19.15 -41.24 -20.07
CA CYS A 12 18.19 -40.54 -19.20
C CYS A 12 17.78 -39.23 -19.87
N LEU A 13 16.60 -39.27 -20.48
CA LEU A 13 15.87 -38.12 -21.00
C LEU A 13 15.63 -37.11 -19.88
N ILE A 14 16.21 -35.93 -20.06
CA ILE A 14 15.94 -34.73 -19.28
C ILE A 14 14.51 -34.30 -19.63
N ALA A 15 13.55 -34.64 -18.78
CA ALA A 15 12.24 -34.00 -18.77
C ALA A 15 12.42 -32.59 -18.18
N GLY A 16 12.81 -31.64 -19.05
CA GLY A 16 12.73 -30.22 -18.74
C GLY A 16 11.26 -29.82 -18.66
N CYS A 17 10.68 -29.84 -17.46
CA CYS A 17 9.48 -29.08 -17.17
C CYS A 17 9.80 -27.60 -17.37
N SER A 18 9.49 -27.08 -18.54
CA SER A 18 9.33 -25.65 -18.77
C SER A 18 8.16 -25.19 -17.90
N SER A 19 8.48 -24.63 -16.74
CA SER A 19 7.54 -23.82 -15.98
C SER A 19 7.26 -22.57 -16.81
N GLN A 20 6.19 -22.62 -17.60
CA GLN A 20 5.56 -21.44 -18.17
C GLN A 20 5.01 -20.62 -17.01
N ILE A 21 5.82 -19.66 -16.57
CA ILE A 21 5.39 -18.56 -15.74
C ILE A 21 4.37 -17.79 -16.59
N LEU A 22 3.09 -17.95 -16.28
CA LEU A 22 2.05 -17.04 -16.72
C LEU A 22 2.34 -15.69 -16.04
N THR A 23 3.11 -14.85 -16.71
CA THR A 23 3.07 -13.41 -16.47
C THR A 23 1.73 -12.94 -17.03
N THR A 24 0.76 -12.78 -16.13
CA THR A 24 -0.46 -12.04 -16.41
C THR A 24 -0.02 -10.60 -16.72
N GLU A 25 0.10 -10.29 -18.01
CA GLU A 25 0.30 -8.93 -18.48
C GLU A 25 -0.95 -8.13 -18.12
N SER A 26 -0.92 -7.51 -16.94
CA SER A 26 -1.84 -6.43 -16.61
C SER A 26 -1.51 -5.29 -17.57
N SER A 27 -2.28 -5.22 -18.65
CA SER A 27 -2.32 -4.10 -19.59
C SER A 27 -2.95 -2.88 -18.88
N SER A 28 -2.28 -2.40 -17.84
CA SER A 28 -2.34 -0.99 -17.51
C SER A 28 -1.43 -0.30 -18.52
N THR A 29 -2.02 0.50 -19.38
CA THR A 29 -1.30 1.47 -20.20
C THR A 29 -0.24 2.12 -19.32
N LEU A 30 1.04 1.84 -19.59
CA LEU A 30 2.17 2.65 -19.15
C LEU A 30 1.90 4.04 -19.74
N GLU A 31 1.11 4.85 -19.05
CA GLU A 31 1.17 6.29 -19.21
C GLU A 31 2.64 6.61 -19.04
N GLN A 32 3.27 7.02 -20.14
CA GLN A 32 4.63 7.52 -20.11
C GLN A 32 4.63 8.65 -19.10
N GLN A 33 5.13 8.36 -17.90
CA GLN A 33 5.25 9.35 -16.84
C GLN A 33 6.06 10.50 -17.43
N THR A 34 5.37 11.60 -17.72
CA THR A 34 6.03 12.76 -18.30
C THR A 34 7.02 13.23 -17.24
N PRO A 35 8.33 13.27 -17.54
CA PRO A 35 9.30 13.67 -16.55
C PRO A 35 8.96 15.07 -16.08
N LEU A 36 8.87 15.25 -14.76
CA LEU A 36 8.67 16.55 -14.13
C LEU A 36 9.94 17.38 -14.35
N LYS A 37 9.81 18.61 -14.83
CA LYS A 37 10.95 19.46 -15.25
C LYS A 37 11.04 20.76 -14.47
N SER A 38 10.00 21.11 -13.72
CA SER A 38 9.89 22.38 -13.01
C SER A 38 9.20 22.22 -11.67
N VAL A 39 9.36 23.22 -10.79
CA VAL A 39 8.59 23.31 -9.53
C VAL A 39 7.09 23.30 -9.83
N GLU A 40 6.65 24.02 -10.86
CA GLU A 40 5.25 24.07 -11.29
C GLU A 40 4.69 22.69 -11.64
N ASP A 41 5.47 21.82 -12.29
CA ASP A 41 5.05 20.45 -12.59
C ASP A 41 4.79 19.65 -11.31
N PHE A 42 5.65 19.80 -10.29
CA PHE A 42 5.42 19.18 -8.98
C PHE A 42 4.20 19.76 -8.30
N VAL A 43 4.03 21.08 -8.29
CA VAL A 43 2.86 21.71 -7.69
C VAL A 43 1.57 21.21 -8.34
N LYS A 44 1.56 21.09 -9.67
CA LYS A 44 0.42 20.58 -10.42
C LYS A 44 0.11 19.12 -10.09
N LYS A 45 1.15 18.27 -10.03
CA LYS A 45 0.99 16.83 -9.79
C LYS A 45 0.60 16.51 -8.34
N SER A 46 1.15 17.24 -7.36
CA SER A 46 0.90 16.95 -5.95
C SER A 46 -0.51 17.32 -5.53
N ALA A 47 -1.14 16.44 -4.76
CA ALA A 47 -2.42 16.72 -4.11
C ALA A 47 -2.22 17.61 -2.87
N TYR A 48 -1.12 17.41 -2.15
CA TYR A 48 -0.77 18.17 -0.96
C TYR A 48 0.65 18.74 -1.07
N ILE A 49 0.86 19.93 -0.53
CA ILE A 49 2.19 20.54 -0.40
C ILE A 49 2.26 21.14 0.98
N VAL A 50 3.18 20.63 1.80
CA VAL A 50 3.25 20.99 3.22
C VAL A 50 4.68 21.29 3.64
N GLU A 51 4.82 22.18 4.62
CA GLU A 51 6.00 22.28 5.45
C GLU A 51 5.79 21.38 6.66
N ALA A 52 6.68 20.43 6.90
CA ALA A 52 6.53 19.46 7.96
C ALA A 52 7.85 19.14 8.65
N GLU A 53 7.80 18.88 9.95
CA GLU A 53 8.96 18.48 10.76
C GLU A 53 8.93 16.96 10.99
N TYR A 54 10.07 16.32 10.78
CA TYR A 54 10.20 14.89 11.04
C TYR A 54 10.30 14.61 12.55
N GLU A 55 9.43 13.73 13.04
CA GLU A 55 9.27 13.42 14.47
C GLU A 55 9.86 12.05 14.83
N ASP A 56 9.46 10.99 14.11
CA ASP A 56 9.82 9.61 14.44
C ASP A 56 9.70 8.67 13.24
N LYS A 57 10.43 7.55 13.25
CA LYS A 57 10.34 6.51 12.21
C LYS A 57 10.21 5.12 12.81
N SER A 58 9.51 4.24 12.11
CA SER A 58 9.41 2.82 12.45
C SER A 58 9.70 1.95 11.24
N LEU A 59 10.22 0.74 11.48
CA LEU A 59 10.44 -0.21 10.40
C LEU A 59 9.11 -0.58 9.74
N PHE A 60 9.03 -0.46 8.42
CA PHE A 60 7.80 -0.70 7.67
C PHE A 60 7.83 -2.05 6.94
N SER A 61 8.88 -2.32 6.16
CA SER A 61 9.05 -3.59 5.46
C SER A 61 10.53 -3.92 5.26
N GLY A 62 10.87 -5.21 5.34
CA GLY A 62 12.24 -5.70 5.26
C GLY A 62 13.15 -5.01 6.27
N ASP A 63 14.40 -4.78 5.86
CA ASP A 63 15.42 -4.14 6.71
C ASP A 63 15.73 -2.68 6.31
N SER A 64 15.07 -2.15 5.28
CA SER A 64 15.47 -0.86 4.68
C SER A 64 14.34 0.13 4.43
N GLN A 65 13.07 -0.30 4.49
CA GLN A 65 11.93 0.60 4.30
C GLN A 65 11.34 0.99 5.65
N PHE A 66 11.20 2.29 5.86
CA PHE A 66 10.69 2.89 7.09
C PHE A 66 9.42 3.69 6.81
N GLU A 67 8.54 3.73 7.79
CA GLU A 67 7.43 4.67 7.85
C GLU A 67 7.84 5.82 8.76
N TYR A 68 7.80 7.03 8.21
CA TYR A 68 8.17 8.27 8.86
C TYR A 68 6.93 9.04 9.26
N LYS A 69 6.91 9.50 10.51
CA LYS A 69 5.88 10.35 11.10
C LYS A 69 6.33 11.81 11.06
N PHE A 70 5.46 12.67 10.57
CA PHE A 70 5.71 14.11 10.41
C PHE A 70 4.65 14.92 11.13
N SER A 71 5.04 16.04 11.75
CA SER A 71 4.10 17.08 12.22
C SER A 71 3.97 18.18 11.17
N VAL A 72 2.74 18.62 10.90
CA VAL A 72 2.47 19.67 9.91
C VAL A 72 2.75 21.05 10.53
N LYS A 73 3.59 21.86 9.90
CA LYS A 73 3.87 23.25 10.30
C LYS A 73 3.11 24.26 9.46
N ASN A 74 3.07 24.04 8.14
CA ASN A 74 2.35 24.89 7.20
C ASN A 74 1.76 24.06 6.05
N GLN A 75 0.68 24.53 5.45
CA GLN A 75 0.00 23.88 4.34
C GLN A 75 -0.13 24.86 3.18
N TYR A 76 0.56 24.56 2.07
CA TYR A 76 0.55 25.38 0.85
C TYR A 76 -0.49 24.90 -0.16
N LYS A 77 -0.79 23.59 -0.18
CA LYS A 77 -1.80 22.97 -1.04
C LYS A 77 -2.41 21.76 -0.35
N GLY A 78 -3.72 21.56 -0.53
CA GLY A 78 -4.45 20.49 0.14
C GLY A 78 -4.58 20.73 1.64
N GLU A 79 -5.37 19.88 2.31
CA GLU A 79 -5.56 19.95 3.76
C GLU A 79 -5.36 18.55 4.37
N ILE A 80 -4.37 18.44 5.25
CA ILE A 80 -4.16 17.32 6.18
C ILE A 80 -4.76 17.76 7.51
N THR A 81 -5.83 17.08 7.93
CA THR A 81 -6.59 17.46 9.13
C THR A 81 -6.03 16.87 10.41
N ASP A 82 -5.21 15.82 10.31
CA ASP A 82 -4.58 15.17 11.46
C ASP A 82 -3.33 15.93 11.91
N ASP A 83 -3.03 15.91 13.21
CA ASP A 83 -1.84 16.55 13.80
C ASP A 83 -0.52 16.00 13.18
N TYR A 84 -0.57 14.76 12.69
CA TYR A 84 0.55 14.06 12.09
C TYR A 84 0.12 13.32 10.83
N PHE A 85 1.07 13.14 9.92
CA PHE A 85 0.90 12.24 8.79
C PHE A 85 2.09 11.30 8.64
N TYR A 86 1.92 10.28 7.80
CA TYR A 86 2.89 9.21 7.61
C TYR A 86 3.31 9.12 6.14
N THR A 87 4.62 9.02 5.88
CA THR A 87 5.20 8.74 4.55
C THR A 87 6.10 7.52 4.62
N LEU A 88 6.36 6.89 3.48
CA LEU A 88 7.36 5.84 3.36
C LEU A 88 8.69 6.41 2.85
N GLY A 89 9.79 5.84 3.30
CA GLY A 89 11.14 6.20 2.87
C GLY A 89 12.17 5.12 3.20
N TYR A 90 13.43 5.36 2.83
CA TYR A 90 14.57 4.51 3.14
C TYR A 90 15.31 4.98 4.39
N GLU A 91 16.17 4.11 4.92
CA GLU A 91 16.99 4.45 6.08
C GLU A 91 17.77 5.76 5.87
N ASN A 92 17.68 6.66 6.86
CA ASN A 92 18.38 7.96 6.90
C ASN A 92 17.95 8.95 5.81
N GLU A 93 16.78 8.74 5.20
CA GLU A 93 16.22 9.68 4.24
C GLU A 93 15.85 11.03 4.88
N PHE A 94 15.41 11.03 6.13
CA PHE A 94 15.06 12.22 6.91
C PHE A 94 15.89 12.31 8.20
N VAL A 95 16.20 13.55 8.60
CA VAL A 95 17.03 13.92 9.74
C VAL A 95 16.13 14.49 10.84
N PRO A 96 16.22 13.98 12.10
CA PRO A 96 15.42 14.47 13.22
C PRO A 96 15.42 15.99 13.36
N GLU A 97 14.29 16.57 13.80
CA GLU A 97 14.14 18.01 14.09
C GLU A 97 14.37 18.92 12.87
N THR A 98 14.40 18.34 11.66
CA THR A 98 14.55 19.08 10.40
C THR A 98 13.17 19.29 9.78
N SER A 99 12.94 20.50 9.30
CA SER A 99 11.72 20.85 8.55
C SER A 99 11.93 20.69 7.05
N TYR A 100 10.91 20.17 6.39
CA TYR A 100 10.93 19.81 4.98
C TYR A 100 9.76 20.43 4.23
N ILE A 101 9.97 20.82 2.96
CA ILE A 101 8.87 21.08 2.02
C ILE A 101 8.60 19.78 1.26
N LEU A 102 7.41 19.20 1.46
CA LEU A 102 7.02 17.91 0.90
C LEU A 102 5.90 18.06 -0.11
N PHE A 103 6.09 17.41 -1.26
CA PHE A 103 5.17 17.37 -2.40
C PHE A 103 4.49 16.01 -2.40
N LEU A 104 3.25 15.92 -1.92
CA LEU A 104 2.63 14.66 -1.52
C LEU A 104 1.42 14.29 -2.38
N GLU A 105 1.19 12.99 -2.49
CA GLU A 105 -0.05 12.36 -2.94
C GLU A 105 -0.54 11.42 -1.83
N SER A 106 -1.85 11.38 -1.59
CA SER A 106 -2.41 10.42 -0.63
C SER A 106 -2.51 9.04 -1.27
N TYR A 107 -2.25 8.01 -0.47
CA TYR A 107 -2.51 6.62 -0.79
C TYR A 107 -3.38 6.03 0.31
N GLU A 108 -4.60 5.68 -0.06
CA GLU A 108 -5.58 5.12 0.86
C GLU A 108 -5.75 3.61 0.65
N SER A 109 -5.65 2.83 1.74
CA SER A 109 -5.83 1.38 1.71
C SER A 109 -6.51 0.88 2.97
N SER A 110 -7.43 -0.06 2.80
CA SER A 110 -8.14 -0.74 3.89
C SER A 110 -7.22 -1.61 4.76
N LEU A 111 -5.99 -1.84 4.33
CA LEU A 111 -5.01 -2.65 5.04
C LEU A 111 -4.06 -1.83 5.92
N TYR A 112 -4.15 -0.50 5.84
CA TYR A 112 -3.26 0.43 6.55
C TYR A 112 -4.07 1.19 7.60
N PRO A 113 -3.52 1.37 8.81
CA PRO A 113 -4.25 2.00 9.91
C PRO A 113 -4.50 3.50 9.71
N HIS A 114 -3.74 4.15 8.82
CA HIS A 114 -3.84 5.58 8.50
C HIS A 114 -3.59 5.82 7.01
N ILE A 115 -3.86 7.03 6.52
CA ILE A 115 -3.52 7.43 5.14
C ILE A 115 -1.99 7.55 5.05
N LEU A 116 -1.41 6.96 4.00
CA LEU A 116 -0.01 7.20 3.67
C LEU A 116 0.06 8.36 2.67
N TYR A 117 1.04 9.23 2.86
CA TYR A 117 1.33 10.32 1.94
C TYR A 117 2.65 10.00 1.25
N ILE A 118 2.63 9.90 -0.07
CA ILE A 118 3.80 9.52 -0.87
C ILE A 118 4.46 10.78 -1.41
N ASN A 119 5.74 10.97 -1.08
CA ASN A 119 6.54 12.07 -1.63
C ASN A 119 6.77 11.85 -3.15
N GLN A 120 6.36 12.84 -3.93
CA GLN A 120 6.48 12.87 -5.39
C GLN A 120 7.90 13.22 -5.83
N VAL A 121 8.70 13.86 -4.97
CA VAL A 121 10.11 14.16 -5.21
C VAL A 121 10.94 12.98 -4.70
N GLN A 122 11.09 11.94 -5.53
CA GLN A 122 11.88 10.76 -5.14
C GLN A 122 13.38 11.09 -5.11
N GLY A 123 14.07 10.61 -4.07
CA GLY A 123 15.52 10.70 -3.95
C GLY A 123 16.05 12.06 -3.53
N TYR A 124 15.18 13.04 -3.30
CA TYR A 124 15.56 14.37 -2.83
C TYR A 124 14.56 14.91 -1.83
N ASN A 125 15.04 15.22 -0.62
CA ASN A 125 14.25 15.91 0.38
C ASN A 125 14.66 17.37 0.43
N LEU A 126 13.67 18.26 0.35
CA LEU A 126 13.90 19.69 0.41
C LEU A 126 14.03 20.11 1.87
N THR A 127 15.26 20.14 2.38
CA THR A 127 15.57 20.61 3.74
C THR A 127 15.51 22.13 3.81
N LEU A 128 14.85 22.66 4.83
CA LEU A 128 14.87 24.09 5.10
C LEU A 128 16.21 24.49 5.73
N GLY A 129 17.03 25.23 4.98
CA GLY A 129 18.30 25.80 5.46
C GLY A 129 19.57 25.27 4.78
N GLU A 130 19.46 24.32 3.84
CA GLU A 130 20.59 23.83 3.05
C GLU A 130 20.41 24.11 1.55
N SER A 131 21.53 24.14 0.81
CA SER A 131 21.50 24.26 -0.65
C SER A 131 20.93 23.00 -1.29
N LEU A 132 19.93 23.15 -2.15
CA LEU A 132 19.18 22.06 -2.78
C LEU A 132 19.87 21.47 -4.03
N ASP A 133 21.20 21.52 -4.07
CA ASP A 133 22.01 21.19 -5.25
C ASP A 133 21.87 19.73 -5.74
N GLN A 134 21.37 18.87 -4.85
CA GLN A 134 21.15 17.45 -5.13
C GLN A 134 19.98 17.25 -6.11
N ALA A 135 18.92 18.04 -6.01
CA ALA A 135 17.75 17.92 -6.87
C ALA A 135 17.87 18.86 -8.08
N PRO A 136 18.08 18.37 -9.32
CA PRO A 136 18.39 19.23 -10.46
C PRO A 136 17.35 20.33 -10.75
N ILE A 137 16.09 20.08 -10.40
CA ILE A 137 14.95 20.98 -10.61
C ILE A 137 14.94 22.14 -9.59
N PHE A 138 15.49 21.92 -8.40
CA PHE A 138 15.55 22.90 -7.31
C PHE A 138 16.94 23.54 -7.16
N ARG A 139 17.89 23.17 -8.04
CA ARG A 139 19.26 23.65 -7.97
C ARG A 139 19.32 25.17 -8.05
N GLY A 140 20.00 25.79 -7.09
CA GLY A 140 20.19 27.23 -7.03
C GLY A 140 18.99 28.02 -6.53
N LEU A 141 17.90 27.35 -6.13
CA LEU A 141 16.77 28.00 -5.48
C LEU A 141 16.94 27.95 -3.96
N SER A 142 16.65 29.05 -3.28
CA SER A 142 16.48 29.07 -1.83
C SER A 142 15.12 28.46 -1.43
N PRO A 143 14.97 28.01 -0.18
CA PRO A 143 13.68 27.55 0.30
C PRO A 143 12.56 28.61 0.20
N GLU A 144 12.88 29.89 0.42
CA GLU A 144 11.95 31.02 0.25
C GLU A 144 11.52 31.20 -1.20
N GLU A 145 12.45 31.08 -2.15
CA GLU A 145 12.13 31.13 -3.59
C GLU A 145 11.21 29.96 -3.98
N ILE A 146 11.41 28.77 -3.41
CA ILE A 146 10.50 27.64 -3.64
C ILE A 146 9.11 27.91 -3.07
N LYS A 147 9.02 28.44 -1.84
CA LYS A 147 7.74 28.83 -1.23
C LYS A 147 7.00 29.85 -2.11
N GLU A 148 7.71 30.87 -2.58
CA GLU A 148 7.16 31.87 -3.49
C GLU A 148 6.67 31.26 -4.81
N LEU A 149 7.43 30.32 -5.40
CA LEU A 149 7.03 29.62 -6.62
C LEU A 149 5.78 28.74 -6.41
N ILE A 150 5.66 28.09 -5.25
CA ILE A 150 4.47 27.30 -4.89
C ILE A 150 3.26 28.23 -4.77
N GLU A 151 3.36 29.32 -4.00
CA GLU A 151 2.28 30.27 -3.75
C GLU A 151 1.81 30.98 -5.03
N ASN A 152 2.73 31.27 -5.96
CA ASN A 152 2.42 31.93 -7.22
C ASN A 152 1.90 31.00 -8.32
N SER A 153 1.92 29.68 -8.11
CA SER A 153 1.45 28.72 -9.11
C SER A 153 -0.09 28.76 -9.26
N SER A 154 -0.57 28.65 -10.50
CA SER A 154 -2.02 28.68 -10.82
C SER A 154 -2.44 27.44 -11.62
N PRO A 155 -3.60 26.82 -11.31
CA PRO A 155 -4.35 26.84 -10.06
C PRO A 155 -3.83 25.79 -9.07
N LEU A 156 -3.79 26.14 -7.77
CA LEU A 156 -3.63 25.20 -6.66
C LEU A 156 -4.87 24.30 -6.43
N SER A 157 -5.64 24.01 -7.47
CA SER A 157 -6.83 23.17 -7.33
C SER A 157 -6.43 21.78 -6.86
N PHE A 158 -7.07 21.33 -5.77
CA PHE A 158 -6.92 19.98 -5.26
C PHE A 158 -7.48 18.98 -6.28
N HIS A 159 -6.68 17.97 -6.61
CA HIS A 159 -7.05 16.89 -7.54
C HIS A 159 -7.06 15.51 -6.87
N GLY A 160 -7.29 15.44 -5.55
CA GLY A 160 -7.53 14.17 -4.88
C GLY A 160 -9.01 13.77 -5.01
N THR A 161 -9.30 12.72 -5.76
CA THR A 161 -10.65 12.11 -5.83
C THR A 161 -10.65 10.67 -5.37
N GLU A 162 -9.65 10.25 -4.60
CA GLU A 162 -9.64 8.88 -4.08
C GLU A 162 -10.82 8.69 -3.12
N PRO A 163 -11.64 7.65 -3.33
CA PRO A 163 -12.76 7.37 -2.45
C PRO A 163 -12.23 7.01 -1.05
N LYS A 164 -12.69 7.75 -0.04
CA LYS A 164 -12.31 7.52 1.35
C LYS A 164 -12.74 6.14 1.81
N ILE A 165 -11.84 5.39 2.43
CA ILE A 165 -12.12 4.07 2.99
C ILE A 165 -12.57 4.26 4.44
N PRO A 166 -13.79 3.83 4.82
CA PRO A 166 -14.26 3.99 6.18
C PRO A 166 -13.42 3.16 7.16
N ASP A 167 -13.13 3.73 8.33
CA ASP A 167 -12.42 3.02 9.40
C ASP A 167 -13.25 1.82 9.90
N TYR A 168 -14.55 2.04 10.10
CA TYR A 168 -15.49 1.08 10.65
C TYR A 168 -16.80 1.11 9.85
N ALA A 169 -17.55 0.00 9.88
CA ALA A 169 -18.94 0.01 9.49
C ALA A 169 -19.82 0.53 10.64
N GLU A 170 -20.98 1.10 10.32
CA GLU A 170 -21.93 1.59 11.33
C GLU A 170 -22.48 0.47 12.22
N SER A 171 -22.54 -0.75 11.69
CA SER A 171 -22.95 -1.96 12.39
C SER A 171 -22.49 -3.22 11.64
N PRO A 172 -22.49 -4.40 12.29
CA PRO A 172 -22.32 -5.69 11.61
C PRO A 172 -23.24 -5.89 10.40
N LYS A 173 -24.50 -5.44 10.48
CA LYS A 173 -25.45 -5.51 9.36
C LYS A 173 -25.04 -4.60 8.20
N ALA A 174 -24.64 -3.37 8.50
CA ALA A 174 -24.16 -2.43 7.48
C ALA A 174 -22.90 -2.97 6.79
N LEU A 175 -21.99 -3.62 7.52
CA LEU A 175 -20.83 -4.29 6.93
C LEU A 175 -21.26 -5.38 5.92
N ILE A 176 -22.17 -6.28 6.33
CA ILE A 176 -22.70 -7.35 5.47
C ILE A 176 -23.39 -6.78 4.21
N GLU A 177 -24.18 -5.73 4.37
CA GLU A 177 -24.91 -5.08 3.29
C GLU A 177 -23.96 -4.43 2.28
N ASN A 178 -22.95 -3.71 2.78
CA ASN A 178 -22.01 -2.95 1.97
C ASN A 178 -20.90 -3.80 1.31
N SER A 179 -20.60 -4.99 1.83
CA SER A 179 -19.59 -5.88 1.23
C SER A 179 -20.08 -6.56 -0.05
N ASP A 180 -19.27 -6.60 -1.10
CA ASP A 180 -19.58 -7.38 -2.31
C ASP A 180 -19.33 -8.87 -2.12
N VAL A 181 -18.33 -9.22 -1.30
CA VAL A 181 -17.89 -10.60 -1.06
C VAL A 181 -17.70 -10.84 0.43
N ILE A 182 -18.25 -11.95 0.92
CA ILE A 182 -18.11 -12.38 2.30
C ILE A 182 -17.76 -13.87 2.30
N VAL A 183 -16.59 -14.22 2.84
CA VAL A 183 -16.07 -15.59 2.83
C VAL A 183 -15.51 -15.98 4.19
N MET A 184 -15.70 -17.25 4.54
CA MET A 184 -14.94 -17.89 5.61
C MET A 184 -13.72 -18.58 5.02
N LEU A 185 -12.56 -18.26 5.57
CA LEU A 185 -11.26 -18.75 5.14
C LEU A 185 -10.57 -19.48 6.29
N GLU A 186 -9.86 -20.54 5.98
CA GLU A 186 -8.86 -21.18 6.85
C GLU A 186 -7.47 -20.82 6.30
N ILE A 187 -6.67 -20.10 7.06
CA ILE A 187 -5.33 -19.68 6.63
C ILE A 187 -4.44 -20.92 6.57
N VAL A 188 -3.87 -21.19 5.41
CA VAL A 188 -2.97 -22.34 5.17
C VAL A 188 -1.52 -21.93 5.42
N SER A 189 -1.14 -20.75 4.93
CA SER A 189 0.17 -20.15 5.15
C SER A 189 0.07 -18.63 5.03
N GLU A 190 0.99 -17.93 5.68
CA GLU A 190 1.16 -16.49 5.54
C GLU A 190 2.62 -16.18 5.20
N GLU A 191 2.83 -15.07 4.51
CA GLU A 191 4.14 -14.49 4.27
C GLU A 191 4.03 -12.98 4.57
N PRO A 192 4.80 -12.44 5.54
CA PRO A 192 4.75 -11.02 5.86
C PRO A 192 5.16 -10.18 4.65
N HIS A 193 4.31 -9.22 4.26
CA HIS A 193 4.63 -8.27 3.20
C HIS A 193 5.24 -6.98 3.77
N ASN A 194 4.62 -6.46 4.83
CA ASN A 194 5.07 -5.31 5.61
C ASN A 194 4.48 -5.41 7.02
N LYS A 195 4.74 -4.45 7.90
CA LYS A 195 4.25 -4.48 9.29
C LYS A 195 2.73 -4.56 9.44
N TYR A 196 1.96 -4.17 8.43
CA TYR A 196 0.49 -4.17 8.46
C TYR A 196 -0.15 -5.27 7.62
N VAL A 197 0.57 -5.85 6.66
CA VAL A 197 -0.01 -6.70 5.62
C VAL A 197 0.77 -8.00 5.47
N SER A 198 0.06 -9.11 5.31
CA SER A 198 0.61 -10.41 4.93
C SER A 198 -0.06 -10.95 3.65
N TYR A 199 0.71 -11.69 2.86
CA TYR A 199 0.19 -12.53 1.78
C TYR A 199 -0.33 -13.85 2.37
N ALA A 200 -1.64 -14.04 2.35
CA ALA A 200 -2.29 -15.20 2.94
C ALA A 200 -2.70 -16.22 1.88
N ARG A 201 -2.16 -17.44 1.91
CA ARG A 201 -2.79 -18.55 1.19
C ARG A 201 -3.86 -19.13 2.10
N ALA A 202 -5.09 -19.18 1.63
CA ALA A 202 -6.19 -19.70 2.44
C ALA A 202 -7.08 -20.68 1.67
N LYS A 203 -7.61 -21.66 2.40
CA LYS A 203 -8.66 -22.56 1.93
C LYS A 203 -10.00 -21.90 2.23
N ARG A 204 -10.77 -21.63 1.18
CA ARG A 204 -12.15 -21.17 1.36
C ARG A 204 -13.01 -22.30 1.93
N LEU A 205 -13.57 -22.08 3.11
CA LEU A 205 -14.48 -23.00 3.78
C LEU A 205 -15.92 -22.77 3.35
N GLN A 206 -16.35 -21.50 3.36
CA GLN A 206 -17.71 -21.09 3.03
C GLN A 206 -17.72 -19.74 2.32
N SER A 207 -18.72 -19.51 1.47
CA SER A 207 -19.00 -18.22 0.85
C SER A 207 -20.42 -17.83 1.25
N TYR A 208 -20.57 -16.69 1.90
CA TYR A 208 -21.88 -16.15 2.31
C TYR A 208 -22.42 -15.18 1.27
N LYS A 209 -21.52 -14.41 0.62
CA LYS A 209 -21.88 -13.44 -0.42
C LYS A 209 -20.78 -13.36 -1.48
N GLY A 210 -21.17 -13.14 -2.73
CA GLY A 210 -20.25 -12.95 -3.84
C GLY A 210 -19.37 -14.17 -4.17
N LYS A 211 -18.39 -13.96 -5.04
CA LYS A 211 -17.36 -14.95 -5.40
C LYS A 211 -16.00 -14.32 -5.23
N LEU A 212 -15.11 -15.04 -4.54
CA LEU A 212 -13.71 -14.70 -4.44
C LEU A 212 -12.89 -15.67 -5.29
N ASP A 213 -12.02 -15.14 -6.15
CA ASP A 213 -11.11 -15.98 -6.93
C ASP A 213 -10.03 -16.60 -6.03
N LYS A 214 -9.35 -17.64 -6.55
CA LYS A 214 -8.24 -18.26 -5.83
C LYS A 214 -7.04 -17.31 -5.89
N GLY A 215 -6.40 -17.04 -4.76
CA GLY A 215 -5.13 -16.33 -4.74
C GLY A 215 -4.40 -16.50 -3.42
N PRO A 216 -3.20 -15.92 -3.29
CA PRO A 216 -2.85 -15.28 -2.04
C PRO A 216 -3.77 -14.06 -1.85
N TYR A 217 -4.32 -13.89 -0.66
CA TYR A 217 -5.14 -12.75 -0.26
C TYR A 217 -4.27 -11.78 0.53
N LEU A 218 -4.40 -10.47 0.29
CA LEU A 218 -3.81 -9.46 1.17
C LEU A 218 -4.71 -9.30 2.40
N LEU A 219 -4.18 -9.65 3.56
CA LEU A 219 -4.88 -9.60 4.84
C LEU A 219 -4.02 -8.88 5.90
N PRO A 220 -4.63 -8.44 7.02
CA PRO A 220 -3.88 -7.83 8.11
C PRO A 220 -2.77 -8.75 8.62
N SER A 221 -1.63 -8.20 9.02
CA SER A 221 -0.46 -8.95 9.49
C SER A 221 -0.69 -9.78 10.76
N SER A 222 -1.84 -9.62 11.42
CA SER A 222 -2.24 -10.39 12.61
C SER A 222 -2.78 -11.80 12.31
N ILE A 223 -2.88 -12.20 11.03
CA ILE A 223 -3.29 -13.55 10.66
C ILE A 223 -2.18 -14.59 10.90
N GLU A 224 -2.56 -15.82 11.22
CA GLU A 224 -1.63 -16.93 11.39
C GLU A 224 -2.14 -18.20 10.70
N ALA A 225 -1.23 -19.09 10.32
CA ALA A 225 -1.61 -20.39 9.74
C ALA A 225 -2.45 -21.22 10.72
N GLY A 226 -3.50 -21.88 10.21
CA GLY A 226 -4.48 -22.63 10.97
C GLY A 226 -5.63 -21.80 11.53
N GLN A 227 -5.55 -20.47 11.51
CA GLN A 227 -6.65 -19.62 11.95
C GLN A 227 -7.79 -19.64 10.95
N LYS A 228 -9.03 -19.59 11.46
CA LYS A 228 -10.22 -19.31 10.65
C LYS A 228 -10.63 -17.86 10.80
N VAL A 229 -10.97 -17.26 9.67
CA VAL A 229 -11.43 -15.87 9.62
C VAL A 229 -12.67 -15.73 8.74
N ILE A 230 -13.51 -14.74 9.03
CA ILE A 230 -14.55 -14.24 8.13
C ILE A 230 -14.06 -12.91 7.61
N ALA A 231 -13.90 -12.81 6.29
CA ALA A 231 -13.37 -11.61 5.63
C ALA A 231 -14.42 -10.98 4.72
N PHE A 232 -14.49 -9.65 4.78
CA PHE A 232 -15.48 -8.79 4.13
C PHE A 232 -14.78 -7.91 3.09
N PHE A 233 -15.08 -8.13 1.81
CA PHE A 233 -14.43 -7.41 0.70
C PHE A 233 -15.39 -6.60 -0.14
N ASN A 234 -14.89 -5.46 -0.63
CA ASN A 234 -15.48 -4.67 -1.70
C ASN A 234 -14.71 -4.89 -3.00
N LYS A 235 -15.44 -4.92 -4.12
CA LYS A 235 -14.88 -5.09 -5.45
C LYS A 235 -14.64 -3.73 -6.08
N ASN A 236 -13.39 -3.45 -6.45
CA ASN A 236 -13.03 -2.27 -7.25
C ASN A 236 -12.34 -2.73 -8.54
N GLY A 237 -13.08 -2.73 -9.66
CA GLY A 237 -12.62 -3.35 -10.90
C GLY A 237 -12.38 -4.84 -10.71
N ASP A 238 -11.15 -5.29 -10.97
CA ASP A 238 -10.74 -6.70 -10.79
C ASP A 238 -10.04 -6.96 -9.43
N GLN A 239 -9.98 -5.95 -8.57
CA GLN A 239 -9.35 -6.04 -7.26
C GLN A 239 -10.39 -6.18 -6.14
N PHE A 240 -10.00 -6.88 -5.07
CA PHE A 240 -10.78 -7.03 -3.85
C PHE A 240 -10.03 -6.35 -2.70
N ASN A 241 -10.65 -5.34 -2.10
CA ASN A 241 -10.14 -4.65 -0.92
C ASN A 241 -11.01 -4.98 0.28
N LEU A 242 -10.47 -4.91 1.49
CA LEU A 242 -11.31 -5.02 2.69
C LEU A 242 -12.33 -3.88 2.71
N SER A 243 -13.52 -4.15 3.23
CA SER A 243 -14.65 -3.22 3.13
C SER A 243 -14.45 -1.95 3.98
N THR A 244 -13.69 -2.09 5.06
CA THR A 244 -13.36 -1.09 6.07
C THR A 244 -11.91 -1.33 6.52
N ARG A 245 -11.26 -0.32 7.13
CA ARG A 245 -9.90 -0.50 7.68
C ARG A 245 -9.87 -1.43 8.88
N LYS A 246 -10.93 -1.43 9.67
CA LYS A 246 -11.09 -2.22 10.90
C LYS A 246 -12.39 -3.01 10.85
N ASP A 247 -12.41 -4.14 11.54
CA ASP A 247 -13.55 -5.06 11.61
C ASP A 247 -14.00 -5.66 10.26
N SER A 248 -13.18 -5.57 9.21
CA SER A 248 -13.41 -6.32 7.96
C SER A 248 -12.87 -7.75 7.99
N VAL A 249 -12.18 -8.13 9.07
CA VAL A 249 -11.68 -9.49 9.29
C VAL A 249 -12.01 -9.88 10.73
N TYR A 250 -12.92 -10.84 10.90
CA TYR A 250 -13.24 -11.42 12.20
C TYR A 250 -12.48 -12.73 12.37
N PHE A 251 -11.86 -12.93 13.52
CA PHE A 251 -11.15 -14.16 13.89
C PHE A 251 -12.08 -15.09 14.67
N GLU A 252 -11.91 -16.42 14.56
CA GLU A 252 -12.78 -17.42 15.24
C GLU A 252 -12.91 -17.20 16.75
N ASN A 253 -11.89 -16.62 17.39
CA ASN A 253 -11.86 -16.36 18.83
C ASN A 253 -12.14 -14.89 19.21
N ALA A 254 -12.49 -14.03 18.24
CA ALA A 254 -12.77 -12.62 18.50
C ALA A 254 -14.18 -12.42 19.07
N ALA A 255 -14.36 -11.39 19.88
CA ALA A 255 -15.68 -10.94 20.29
C ALA A 255 -16.52 -10.58 19.05
N GLY A 256 -17.76 -11.04 19.00
CA GLY A 256 -18.67 -10.81 17.87
C GLY A 256 -18.64 -11.87 16.77
N TRP A 257 -17.77 -12.90 16.84
CA TRP A 257 -17.75 -14.00 15.86
C TRP A 257 -19.11 -14.70 15.73
N ASP A 258 -19.70 -15.13 16.85
CA ASP A 258 -20.99 -15.83 16.86
C ASP A 258 -22.15 -14.93 16.39
N GLU A 259 -22.09 -13.64 16.71
CA GLU A 259 -23.07 -12.65 16.25
C GLU A 259 -23.03 -12.52 14.73
N ILE A 260 -21.83 -12.32 14.16
CA ILE A 260 -21.63 -12.23 12.71
C ILE A 260 -22.09 -13.52 12.03
N LEU A 261 -21.73 -14.69 12.56
CA LEU A 261 -22.20 -15.97 12.02
C LEU A 261 -23.72 -16.11 12.07
N SER A 262 -24.36 -15.67 13.14
CA SER A 262 -25.82 -15.69 13.23
C SER A 262 -26.44 -14.78 12.15
N LEU A 263 -25.90 -13.58 11.96
CA LEU A 263 -26.37 -12.65 10.93
C LEU A 263 -26.19 -13.18 9.51
N LEU A 264 -25.09 -13.90 9.24
CA LEU A 264 -24.79 -14.45 7.91
C LEU A 264 -25.61 -15.72 7.55
N ASN A 265 -26.21 -16.38 8.53
CA ASN A 265 -27.00 -17.60 8.33
C ASN A 265 -28.52 -17.35 8.31
N ASN A 266 -28.97 -16.11 8.55
CA ASN A 266 -30.37 -15.70 8.47
C ASN A 266 -30.66 -15.02 7.13
#